data_AF-A0A1J5ICK6-F1
#
_entry.id   AF-A0A1J5ICK6-F1
#
_cell.length_a   1.000
_cell.length_b   1.000
_cell.length_c   1.000
_cell.angle_alpha   90.00
_cell.angle_beta   90.00
_cell.angle_gamma   90.00
#
_symmetry.space_group_name_H-M   'P 1'
#
loop_
_entity.id
_entity.type
_entity.pdbx_description
1 polymer ?
#
loop_
_entity_poly.entity_id
_entity_poly.type
_entity_poly.pdbx_seq_one_letter_code
_entity_poly.pdbx_strand_id
1 'polypeptide(L)' 'MNDAIARMLNRYECQSVEDHVRALREIMQEIALLGLWRSKFFEKAAFYGGTALRILSGCR' A
#
# COMPACT_ATOMS: atom_id res chain seq x y z
N MET A 1 -1.11 -18.19 -5.59
CA MET A 1 -0.90 -16.87 -4.95
C MET A 1 0.53 -16.43 -5.27
N ASN A 2 0.80 -15.17 -5.58
CA ASN A 2 2.18 -14.70 -5.76
C ASN A 2 2.89 -14.66 -4.39
N ASP A 3 4.07 -15.27 -4.27
CA ASP A 3 4.82 -15.38 -3.01
C ASP A 3 5.13 -14.01 -2.37
N ALA A 4 5.35 -12.98 -3.17
CA ALA A 4 5.57 -11.62 -2.67
C ALA A 4 4.32 -11.07 -1.98
N ILE A 5 3.14 -11.26 -2.59
CA ILE A 5 1.86 -10.81 -2.04
C ILE A 5 1.53 -11.59 -0.76
N ALA A 6 1.78 -12.90 -0.74
CA ALA A 6 1.60 -13.72 0.47
C ALA A 6 2.48 -13.23 1.63
N ARG A 7 3.75 -12.89 1.36
CA ARG A 7 4.66 -12.31 2.37
C ARG A 7 4.21 -10.93 2.85
N MET A 8 3.61 -10.12 1.98
CA MET A 8 3.04 -8.82 2.36
C MET A 8 1.81 -8.99 3.24
N LEU A 9 0.92 -9.94 2.90
CA LEU A 9 -0.27 -10.26 3.70
C LEU A 9 0.08 -10.75 5.11
N ASN A 10 1.17 -11.49 5.29
CA ASN A 10 1.60 -11.97 6.61
C ASN A 10 1.93 -10.86 7.63
N ARG A 11 2.00 -9.59 7.22
CA ARG A 11 2.20 -8.45 8.13
C ARG A 11 0.89 -7.98 8.79
N TYR A 12 -0.25 -8.53 8.37
CA TYR A 12 -1.58 -8.12 8.80
C TYR A 12 -2.23 -9.25 9.59
N GLU A 13 -2.85 -8.91 10.72
CA GLU A 13 -3.80 -9.80 11.37
C GLU A 13 -5.14 -9.65 10.67
N CYS A 14 -5.54 -10.66 9.91
CA CYS A 14 -6.81 -10.66 9.21
C CYS A 14 -7.76 -11.66 9.89
N GLN A 15 -8.66 -11.16 10.72
CA GLN A 15 -9.63 -11.97 11.46
C GLN A 15 -10.98 -12.05 10.75
N SER A 16 -11.28 -11.07 9.88
CA SER A 16 -12.50 -10.96 9.09
C SER A 16 -12.21 -10.84 7.59
N VAL A 17 -13.25 -10.98 6.77
CA VAL A 17 -13.15 -10.74 5.32
C VAL A 17 -12.84 -9.26 5.05
N GLU A 18 -13.38 -8.36 5.86
CA GLU A 18 -13.14 -6.93 5.79
C GLU A 18 -11.67 -6.59 6.04
N ASP A 19 -11.02 -7.28 6.98
CA ASP A 19 -9.58 -7.10 7.25
C ASP A 19 -8.73 -7.55 6.07
N HIS A 20 -9.09 -8.68 5.44
CA HIS A 20 -8.41 -9.14 4.23
C HIS A 20 -8.55 -8.13 3.10
N VAL A 21 -9.76 -7.59 2.91
CA VAL A 21 -10.03 -6.57 1.89
C VAL A 21 -9.24 -5.28 2.17
N ARG A 22 -9.09 -4.89 3.44
CA ARG A 22 -8.30 -3.72 3.84
C ARG A 22 -6.81 -3.96 3.59
N ALA A 23 -6.27 -5.10 4.03
CA ALA A 23 -4.88 -5.48 3.82
C ALA A 23 -4.53 -5.52 2.33
N LEU A 24 -5.39 -6.12 1.50
CA LEU A 24 -5.19 -6.15 0.06
C LEU A 24 -5.20 -4.75 -0.57
N ARG A 25 -6.08 -3.84 -0.13
CA ARG A 25 -6.09 -2.45 -0.62
C ARG A 25 -4.78 -1.74 -0.29
N GLU A 26 -4.25 -1.93 0.91
CA GLU A 26 -2.97 -1.32 1.30
C GLU A 26 -1.80 -1.89 0.51
N ILE A 27 -1.75 -3.22 0.33
CA ILE A 27 -0.73 -3.88 -0.48
C ILE A 27 -0.76 -3.37 -1.92
N MET A 28 -1.96 -3.21 -2.51
CA MET A 28 -2.09 -2.63 -3.85
C MET A 28 -1.59 -1.18 -3.90
N GLN A 29 -1.83 -0.38 -2.86
CA GLN A 29 -1.30 0.99 -2.78
C GLN A 29 0.23 1.01 -2.70
N GLU A 30 0.85 0.14 -1.89
CA GLU A 30 2.31 0.02 -1.82
C GLU A 30 2.91 -0.34 -3.20
N ILE A 31 2.30 -1.30 -3.91
CA ILE A 31 2.75 -1.72 -5.23
C ILE A 31 2.59 -0.58 -6.26
N ALA A 32 1.48 0.15 -6.23
CA ALA A 32 1.26 1.29 -7.11
C ALA A 32 2.29 2.41 -6.87
N LEU A 33 2.59 2.73 -5.61
CA LEU A 33 3.60 3.72 -5.26
C LEU A 33 5.00 3.31 -5.72
N LEU A 34 5.35 2.02 -5.58
CA LEU A 34 6.60 1.49 -6.11
C LEU A 34 6.67 1.63 -7.64
N GLY A 35 5.59 1.33 -8.35
CA GLY A 35 5.51 1.51 -9.80
C GLY A 35 5.70 2.97 -10.23
N LEU A 36 5.04 3.89 -9.54
CA LEU A 36 5.15 5.34 -9.79
C LEU A 36 6.55 5.88 -9.50
N TRP A 37 7.19 5.40 -8.44
CA TRP A 37 8.57 5.76 -8.14
C TRP A 37 9.51 5.28 -9.25
N ARG A 38 9.36 4.02 -9.70
CA ARG A 38 10.18 3.45 -10.79
C ARG A 38 9.97 4.16 -12.12
N SER A 39 8.79 4.71 -12.39
CA SER A 39 8.50 5.48 -13.60
C SER A 39 8.88 6.96 -13.50
N LYS A 40 9.55 7.38 -12.41
CA LYS A 40 9.94 8.78 -12.15
C LYS A 40 8.77 9.76 -12.09
N PHE A 41 7.57 9.28 -11.77
CA PHE A 41 6.38 10.11 -11.67
C PHE A 41 6.58 11.29 -10.68
N PHE A 42 7.25 11.01 -9.56
CA PHE A 42 7.48 12.00 -8.51
C PHE A 42 8.48 13.11 -8.84
N GLU A 43 9.16 13.04 -10.00
CA GLU A 43 9.94 14.17 -10.53
C GLU A 43 9.05 15.27 -11.13
N LYS A 44 7.78 14.96 -11.42
CA LYS A 44 6.83 15.85 -12.10
C LYS A 44 5.59 16.18 -11.27
N ALA A 45 5.19 15.30 -10.35
CA ALA A 45 3.99 15.49 -9.55
C ALA A 45 4.14 14.86 -8.16
N ALA A 46 3.52 15.45 -7.14
CA ALA A 46 3.47 14.90 -5.79
C ALA A 46 2.04 14.53 -5.40
N PHE A 47 1.89 13.50 -4.57
CA PHE A 47 0.61 13.15 -3.99
C PHE A 47 0.35 13.93 -2.71
N TYR A 48 -0.89 14.39 -2.58
CA TYR A 48 -1.40 15.08 -1.40
C TYR A 48 -2.70 14.43 -0.94
N GLY A 49 -3.09 14.72 0.31
CA GLY A 49 -4.34 14.24 0.90
C GLY A 49 -4.14 13.14 1.95
N GLY A 50 -5.26 12.59 2.42
CA GLY A 50 -5.28 11.69 3.57
C GLY A 50 -4.48 10.40 3.38
N THR A 51 -4.41 9.85 2.16
CA THR A 51 -3.60 8.67 1.87
C THR A 51 -2.11 8.96 1.98
N ALA A 52 -1.64 10.09 1.41
CA ALA A 52 -0.25 10.52 1.53
C ALA A 52 0.14 10.76 3.00
N LEU A 53 -0.76 11.41 3.77
CA LEU A 53 -0.56 11.61 5.20
C LEU A 53 -0.45 10.27 5.94
N ARG A 54 -1.37 9.33 5.72
CA ARG A 54 -1.38 8.00 6.36
C ARG A 54 -0.08 7.21 6.12
N ILE A 55 0.45 7.29 4.89
CA ILE A 55 1.69 6.61 4.51
C ILE A 55 2.90 7.24 5.23
N LEU A 56 2.95 8.57 5.33
CA LEU A 56 4.09 9.31 5.92
C LEU A 56 4.06 9.36 7.44
N SER A 57 2.88 9.47 8.06
CA SER A 57 2.74 9.67 9.51
C SER A 57 2.70 8.36 10.30
N GLY A 58 2.55 7.21 9.63
CA GLY A 58 2.48 5.91 10.29
C GLY A 58 1.24 5.72 11.18
N CYS A 59 0.28 6.65 11.17
CA CYS A 59 -1.02 6.48 11.80
C CYS A 59 -1.82 5.43 10.99
N ARG A 60 -1.63 4.16 11.39
CA ARG A 60 -2.43 3.01 10.96
C ARG A 60 -3.72 2.95 11.75
#